data_AF-A0A8B7E6E4-F1
#
_entry.id   AF-A0A8B7E6E4-F1
#
_cell.length_a   1.000
_cell.length_b   1.000
_cell.length_c   1.000
_cell.angle_alpha   90.00
_cell.angle_beta   90.00
_cell.angle_gamma   90.00
#
_symmetry.space_group_name_H-M   'P 1'
#
loop_
_entity.id
_entity.type
_entity.pdbx_description
1 polymer ?
#
loop_
_entity_poly.entity_id
_entity_poly.type
_entity_poly.pdbx_seq_one_letter_code
_entity_poly.pdbx_strand_id
1 'polypeptide(L)'
;RYSCNDLRVRGLVNGQLYKDGLYMLANNQPAYCDMTSTLNEAWTLLVTSVSNGWTSDQVYSRNAVAPSIYEDFSILNKANTIKKLSNSGTIKYRLEGTASKRWGGIWESSTAYLFNATSCQPTKIIK
;
A
#
# COMPACT_ATOMS: atom_id res chain seq x y z
N ARG A 1 -10.01 8.34 -7.09
CA ARG A 1 -9.43 8.06 -5.75
C ARG A 1 -8.15 7.33 -5.98
N TYR A 2 -7.04 7.82 -5.47
CA TYR A 2 -5.74 7.43 -6.01
C TYR A 2 -4.88 6.61 -5.04
N SER A 3 -5.26 6.58 -3.76
CA SER A 3 -4.72 5.70 -2.72
C SER A 3 -5.83 5.30 -1.75
N CYS A 4 -5.59 4.28 -0.93
CA CYS A 4 -6.50 3.90 0.14
C CYS A 4 -6.70 5.02 1.17
N ASN A 5 -5.64 5.79 1.46
CA ASN A 5 -5.74 6.90 2.40
C ASN A 5 -6.60 8.06 1.86
N ASP A 6 -6.47 8.41 0.59
CA ASP A 6 -7.34 9.40 -0.09
C ASP A 6 -8.81 8.97 -0.04
N LEU A 7 -9.06 7.69 -0.29
CA LEU A 7 -10.37 7.06 -0.15
C LEU A 7 -10.95 7.19 1.27
N ARG A 8 -10.14 6.92 2.30
CA ARG A 8 -10.54 6.98 3.71
C ARG A 8 -10.83 8.41 4.18
N VAL A 9 -9.93 9.35 3.91
CA VAL A 9 -10.04 10.75 4.36
C VAL A 9 -11.27 11.43 3.73
N ARG A 10 -11.48 11.25 2.42
CA ARG A 10 -12.70 11.78 1.76
C ARG A 10 -13.96 11.09 2.25
N GLY A 11 -13.89 9.79 2.54
CA GLY A 11 -14.99 9.05 3.16
C GLY A 11 -15.46 9.70 4.45
N LEU A 12 -14.53 10.02 5.35
CA LEU A 12 -14.83 10.70 6.61
C LEU A 12 -15.53 12.04 6.43
N VAL A 13 -15.02 12.88 5.51
CA VAL A 13 -15.64 14.19 5.20
C VAL A 13 -17.08 14.03 4.72
N ASN A 14 -17.38 12.94 4.01
CA ASN A 14 -18.71 12.66 3.46
C ASN A 14 -19.57 11.77 4.37
N GLY A 15 -19.15 11.47 5.61
CA GLY A 15 -19.88 10.59 6.53
C GLY A 15 -19.89 9.11 6.11
N GLN A 16 -19.01 8.69 5.20
CA GLN A 16 -18.93 7.33 4.69
C GLN A 16 -17.79 6.54 5.34
N LEU A 17 -18.13 5.38 5.88
CA LEU A 17 -17.17 4.43 6.45
C LEU A 17 -16.83 3.33 5.45
N TYR A 18 -15.54 3.01 5.36
CA TYR A 18 -15.01 1.95 4.52
C TYR A 18 -14.44 0.83 5.41
N LYS A 19 -14.58 -0.42 4.95
CA LYS A 19 -14.02 -1.61 5.62
C LYS A 19 -12.76 -2.07 4.90
N ASP A 20 -11.95 -2.89 5.55
CA ASP A 20 -10.82 -3.53 4.90
C ASP A 20 -11.29 -4.35 3.69
N GLY A 21 -10.52 -4.35 2.61
CA GLY A 21 -10.86 -5.13 1.43
C GLY A 21 -10.30 -4.58 0.12
N LEU A 22 -10.81 -5.13 -0.97
CA LEU A 22 -10.40 -4.75 -2.32
C LEU A 22 -11.14 -3.50 -2.79
N TYR A 23 -10.38 -2.55 -3.32
CA TYR A 23 -10.89 -1.33 -3.92
C TYR A 23 -10.25 -1.09 -5.27
N MET A 24 -11.02 -0.49 -6.16
CA MET A 24 -10.49 0.05 -7.42
C MET A 24 -10.02 1.48 -7.19
N LEU A 25 -8.70 1.67 -7.30
CA LEU A 25 -8.08 2.98 -7.35
C LEU A 25 -8.12 3.53 -8.78
N ALA A 26 -7.72 4.78 -8.95
CA ALA A 26 -7.62 5.45 -10.24
C ALA A 26 -6.76 4.64 -11.24
N ASN A 27 -7.01 4.87 -12.53
CA ASN A 27 -6.41 4.12 -13.63
C ASN A 27 -6.73 2.61 -13.58
N ASN A 28 -7.89 2.24 -13.02
CA ASN A 28 -8.33 0.85 -12.84
C ASN A 28 -7.29 -0.03 -12.14
N GLN A 29 -6.61 0.51 -11.12
CA GLN A 29 -5.68 -0.26 -10.32
C GLN A 29 -6.39 -0.92 -9.14
N PRO A 30 -6.54 -2.27 -9.09
CA PRO A 30 -7.02 -2.94 -7.90
C PRO A 30 -5.97 -2.82 -6.78
N ALA A 31 -6.42 -2.55 -5.57
CA ALA A 31 -5.58 -2.54 -4.38
C ALA A 31 -6.34 -3.10 -3.18
N TYR A 32 -5.61 -3.78 -2.29
CA TYR A 32 -6.14 -4.07 -0.96
C TYR A 32 -5.91 -2.84 -0.08
N CYS A 33 -6.99 -2.37 0.54
CA CYS A 33 -6.96 -1.27 1.49
C CYS A 33 -7.22 -1.79 2.90
N ASP A 34 -6.28 -1.48 3.78
CA ASP A 34 -6.45 -1.59 5.23
C ASP A 34 -7.01 -0.27 5.75
N MET A 35 -8.30 -0.28 6.09
CA MET A 35 -9.09 0.87 6.54
C MET A 35 -9.21 0.96 8.06
N THR A 36 -8.87 -0.12 8.77
CA THR A 36 -9.19 -0.29 10.19
C THR A 36 -7.97 -0.33 11.11
N SER A 37 -6.76 -0.64 10.61
CA SER A 37 -5.58 -0.76 11.48
C SER A 37 -5.14 0.55 12.13
N THR A 38 -5.55 1.69 11.58
CA THR A 38 -5.30 3.03 12.12
C THR A 38 -6.58 3.86 12.09
N LEU A 39 -6.85 4.57 13.19
CA LEU A 39 -8.03 5.44 13.26
C LEU A 39 -7.90 6.56 12.24
N ASN A 40 -8.97 6.78 11.47
CA ASN A 40 -9.12 7.84 10.46
C ASN A 40 -8.16 7.80 9.25
N GLU A 41 -7.38 6.73 9.11
CA GLU A 41 -6.37 6.59 8.08
C GLU A 41 -6.46 5.22 7.42
N ALA A 42 -5.86 5.07 6.24
CA ALA A 42 -5.83 3.79 5.55
C ALA A 42 -4.54 3.55 4.79
N TRP A 43 -4.20 2.29 4.61
CA TRP A 43 -2.93 1.85 4.03
C TRP A 43 -3.17 1.07 2.74
N THR A 44 -2.38 1.39 1.73
CA THR A 44 -2.41 0.66 0.46
C THR A 44 -1.41 -0.49 0.56
N LEU A 45 -1.86 -1.73 0.38
CA LEU A 45 -0.97 -2.88 0.28
C LEU A 45 -0.14 -2.77 -1.00
N LEU A 46 1.19 -2.82 -0.86
CA LEU A 46 2.11 -2.78 -2.00
C LEU A 46 2.73 -4.14 -2.30
N VAL A 47 3.05 -4.91 -1.26
CA VAL A 47 3.72 -6.20 -1.38
C VAL A 47 3.16 -7.17 -0.34
N THR A 48 2.98 -8.43 -0.73
CA THR A 48 2.80 -9.58 0.16
C THR A 48 3.77 -10.66 -0.29
N SER A 49 4.68 -11.09 0.58
CA SER A 49 5.63 -12.17 0.30
C SER A 49 5.30 -13.39 1.15
N VAL A 50 4.63 -14.37 0.55
CA VAL A 50 4.20 -15.61 1.20
C VAL A 50 5.17 -16.75 0.91
N SER A 51 5.63 -16.85 -0.33
CA SER A 51 6.53 -17.91 -0.79
C SER A 51 7.95 -17.41 -1.09
N ASN A 52 8.90 -18.34 -1.17
CA ASN A 52 10.28 -18.08 -1.56
C ASN A 52 10.44 -18.07 -3.10
N GLY A 53 11.62 -17.68 -3.60
CA GLY A 53 11.96 -17.80 -5.03
C GLY A 53 11.50 -16.63 -5.91
N TRP A 54 11.34 -15.44 -5.31
CA TRP A 54 11.05 -14.23 -6.06
C TRP A 54 12.25 -13.81 -6.92
N THR A 55 11.99 -13.50 -8.19
CA THR A 55 12.97 -12.82 -9.05
C THR A 55 13.00 -11.32 -8.76
N SER A 56 14.08 -10.64 -9.18
CA SER A 56 14.20 -9.18 -9.06
C SER A 56 13.02 -8.43 -9.68
N ASP A 57 12.53 -8.89 -10.83
CA ASP A 57 11.44 -8.23 -11.54
C ASP A 57 10.10 -8.44 -10.82
N GLN A 58 9.92 -9.61 -10.19
CA GLN A 58 8.73 -9.92 -9.39
C GLN A 58 8.62 -9.09 -8.12
N VAL A 59 9.74 -8.62 -7.56
CA VAL A 59 9.71 -7.64 -6.44
C VAL A 59 8.95 -6.39 -6.85
N TYR A 60 9.05 -5.97 -8.11
CA TYR A 60 8.36 -4.78 -8.62
C TYR A 60 6.93 -5.05 -9.08
N SER A 61 6.65 -6.25 -9.60
CA SER A 61 5.32 -6.61 -10.11
C SER A 61 5.09 -8.12 -10.08
N ARG A 62 4.13 -8.58 -9.27
CA ARG A 62 3.71 -9.98 -9.18
C ARG A 62 2.23 -10.04 -8.84
N ASN A 63 1.43 -10.77 -9.61
CA ASN A 63 -0.02 -10.87 -9.40
C ASN A 63 -0.71 -9.48 -9.27
N ALA A 64 -0.24 -8.49 -10.03
CA ALA A 64 -0.57 -7.07 -9.86
C ALA A 64 -2.06 -6.70 -10.06
N VAL A 65 -2.87 -7.64 -10.56
CA VAL A 65 -4.34 -7.52 -10.75
C VAL A 65 -5.15 -8.23 -9.67
N ALA A 66 -4.51 -9.01 -8.80
CA ALA A 66 -5.13 -9.79 -7.73
C ALA A 66 -4.46 -9.47 -6.38
N PRO A 67 -4.73 -8.28 -5.79
CA PRO A 67 -4.21 -7.95 -4.48
C PRO A 67 -4.64 -8.97 -3.44
N SER A 68 -3.67 -9.47 -2.67
CA SER A 68 -3.91 -10.48 -1.65
C SER A 68 -2.96 -10.29 -0.48
N ILE A 69 -3.48 -10.52 0.73
CA ILE A 69 -2.69 -10.60 1.97
C ILE A 69 -2.31 -12.06 2.31
N TYR A 70 -2.75 -13.02 1.50
CA TYR A 70 -2.56 -14.46 1.71
C TYR A 70 -1.80 -15.15 0.57
N GLU A 71 -1.61 -14.45 -0.55
CA GLU A 71 -0.90 -14.93 -1.73
C GLU A 71 0.18 -13.92 -2.11
N ASP A 72 1.21 -14.37 -2.82
CA ASP A 72 2.27 -13.49 -3.31
C ASP A 72 1.69 -12.36 -4.17
N PHE A 73 2.07 -11.13 -3.87
CA PHE A 73 1.56 -9.95 -4.55
C PHE A 73 2.59 -8.83 -4.53
N SER A 74 2.75 -8.11 -5.64
CA SER A 74 3.49 -6.86 -5.70
C SER A 74 2.94 -5.91 -6.75
N ILE A 75 2.77 -4.65 -6.35
CA ILE A 75 2.53 -3.49 -7.21
C ILE A 75 3.52 -2.37 -6.90
N LEU A 76 4.73 -2.71 -6.44
CA LEU A 76 5.74 -1.74 -6.02
C LEU A 76 6.11 -0.78 -7.16
N ASN A 77 6.11 -1.24 -8.41
CA ASN A 77 6.29 -0.39 -9.60
C ASN A 77 5.23 0.73 -9.73
N LYS A 78 4.06 0.57 -9.12
CA LYS A 78 2.96 1.55 -9.13
C LYS A 78 2.96 2.46 -7.90
N ALA A 79 3.78 2.17 -6.89
CA ALA A 79 3.78 2.90 -5.61
C ALA A 79 4.10 4.39 -5.77
N ASN A 80 5.04 4.73 -6.67
CA ASN A 80 5.35 6.12 -7.03
C ASN A 80 4.21 6.86 -7.75
N THR A 81 3.26 6.14 -8.36
CA THR A 81 2.06 6.72 -8.95
C THR A 81 0.97 6.89 -7.88
N ILE A 82 0.78 5.86 -7.05
CA ILE A 82 -0.19 5.85 -5.93
C ILE A 82 0.12 6.97 -4.91
N LYS A 83 1.40 7.30 -4.68
CA LYS A 83 1.80 8.35 -3.73
C LYS A 83 1.34 9.76 -4.10
N LYS A 84 1.25 10.09 -5.39
CA LYS A 84 1.14 11.48 -5.89
C LYS A 84 -0.12 12.20 -5.44
N LEU A 85 -1.03 11.49 -4.78
CA LEU A 85 -2.44 11.81 -4.73
C LEU A 85 -3.01 11.62 -3.32
N SER A 86 -2.14 11.36 -2.35
CA SER A 86 -2.41 11.62 -0.93
C SER A 86 -2.31 13.13 -0.71
N ASN A 87 -3.36 13.78 -0.22
CA ASN A 87 -3.30 15.18 0.23
C ASN A 87 -2.53 15.34 1.56
N SER A 88 -2.00 14.23 2.12
CA SER A 88 -1.12 14.25 3.28
C SER A 88 0.30 14.60 2.86
N GLY A 89 1.05 15.27 3.74
CA GLY A 89 2.51 15.43 3.61
C GLY A 89 3.28 14.10 3.65
N THR A 90 2.58 12.99 3.91
CA THR A 90 3.14 11.64 4.00
C THR A 90 2.40 10.62 3.12
N ILE A 91 3.13 9.54 2.78
CA ILE A 91 2.66 8.37 2.03
C ILE A 91 2.46 7.23 3.03
N LYS A 92 1.34 6.53 2.86
CA LYS A 92 0.88 5.47 3.76
C LYS A 92 0.74 4.15 3.01
N TYR A 93 1.64 3.21 3.30
CA TYR A 93 1.70 1.92 2.60
C TYR A 93 1.92 0.74 3.55
N ARG A 94 1.56 -0.46 3.08
CA ARG A 94 1.67 -1.70 3.82
C ARG A 94 2.48 -2.72 3.02
N LEU A 95 3.41 -3.39 3.71
CA LEU A 95 4.21 -4.50 3.18
C LEU A 95 3.96 -5.70 4.08
N GLU A 96 3.59 -6.84 3.53
CA GLU A 96 3.30 -8.06 4.28
C GLU A 96 4.31 -9.17 3.99
N GLY A 97 4.62 -9.93 5.04
CA GLY A 97 5.41 -11.15 4.99
C GLY A 97 4.53 -12.37 5.24
N THR A 98 5.17 -13.54 5.38
CA THR A 98 4.62 -14.91 5.43
C THR A 98 3.36 -15.12 6.29
N ALA A 99 3.04 -14.21 7.22
CA ALA A 99 1.68 -14.06 7.73
C ALA A 99 1.35 -12.59 7.98
N SER A 100 0.06 -12.24 7.96
CA SER A 100 -0.40 -10.88 8.30
C SER A 100 0.18 -10.43 9.64
N LYS A 101 0.89 -9.30 9.66
CA LYS A 101 1.61 -8.74 10.85
C LYS A 101 2.81 -9.56 11.34
N ARG A 102 3.28 -10.56 10.58
CA ARG A 102 4.50 -11.32 10.87
C ARG A 102 5.47 -11.15 9.71
N TRP A 103 6.55 -10.41 9.98
CA TRP A 103 7.56 -10.00 8.99
C TRP A 103 7.06 -9.01 7.93
N GLY A 104 5.89 -8.43 8.17
CA GLY A 104 5.35 -7.25 7.49
C GLY A 104 5.32 -6.03 8.41
N GLY A 105 4.69 -4.97 7.92
CA GLY A 105 4.44 -3.77 8.69
C GLY A 105 3.72 -2.69 7.90
N ILE A 106 3.26 -1.70 8.64
CA ILE A 106 2.67 -0.49 8.12
C ILE A 106 3.74 0.61 8.19
N TRP A 107 3.92 1.31 7.07
CA TRP A 107 5.02 2.24 6.87
C TRP A 107 4.54 3.60 6.39
N GLU A 108 5.16 4.64 6.95
CA GLU A 108 4.95 6.03 6.57
C GLU A 108 6.26 6.64 6.04
N SER A 109 6.18 7.32 4.89
CA SER A 109 7.32 8.05 4.31
C SER A 109 6.91 9.43 3.81
N SER A 110 7.89 10.29 3.49
CA SER A 110 7.61 11.59 2.89
C SER A 110 7.16 11.45 1.44
N THR A 111 6.47 12.46 0.89
CA THR A 111 6.07 12.49 -0.53
C THR A 111 7.25 12.42 -1.51
N ALA A 112 8.44 12.81 -1.06
CA ALA A 112 9.68 12.74 -1.82
C ALA A 112 10.26 11.31 -1.92
N TYR A 113 9.81 10.37 -1.07
CA TYR A 113 10.26 8.98 -1.10
C TYR A 113 9.99 8.31 -2.46
N LEU A 114 10.96 7.58 -2.97
CA LEU A 114 10.93 6.85 -4.23
C LEU A 114 11.13 5.37 -3.97
N PHE A 115 10.12 4.56 -4.29
CA PHE A 115 10.14 3.11 -4.08
C PHE A 115 11.12 2.34 -4.99
N ASN A 116 11.76 3.04 -5.93
CA ASN A 116 12.78 2.55 -6.84
C ASN A 116 14.09 3.34 -6.71
N ALA A 117 14.31 4.04 -5.58
CA ALA A 117 15.57 4.71 -5.33
C ALA A 117 16.71 3.69 -5.21
N THR A 118 17.86 4.03 -5.81
CA THR A 118 19.11 3.28 -5.64
C THR A 118 19.92 3.76 -4.44
N SER A 119 19.52 4.86 -3.81
CA SER A 119 20.12 5.43 -2.60
C SER A 119 19.17 5.26 -1.41
N CYS A 120 19.73 5.08 -0.20
CA CYS A 120 18.93 5.02 1.03
C CYS A 120 18.05 6.26 1.21
N GLN A 121 16.79 6.04 1.58
CA GLN A 121 15.83 7.10 1.89
C GLN A 121 15.12 6.79 3.21
N PRO A 122 14.82 7.82 4.02
CA PRO A 122 14.16 7.62 5.30
C PRO A 122 12.71 7.16 5.10
N THR A 123 12.31 6.14 5.85
CA THR A 123 10.92 5.69 6.02
C THR A 123 10.74 5.20 7.45
N LYS A 124 9.53 5.28 7.99
CA LYS A 124 9.21 4.97 9.38
C LYS A 124 8.21 3.82 9.44
N ILE A 125 8.55 2.77 10.18
CA ILE A 125 7.57 1.76 10.58
C ILE A 125 6.68 2.33 11.70
N ILE A 126 5.38 2.07 11.61
CA ILE A 126 4.41 2.57 12.60
C ILE A 126 3.60 1.47 13.26
N LYS A 127 3.50 0.28 12.65
CA LYS A 127 2.83 -0.92 13.18
C LYS A 127 3.34 -2.18 12.54
#